data_AF-A0A9D7U0R8-F1
#
_entry.id   AF-A0A9D7U0R8-F1
#
_cell.length_a   1.000
_cell.length_b   1.000
_cell.length_c   1.000
_cell.angle_alpha   90.00
_cell.angle_beta   90.00
_cell.angle_gamma   90.00
#
_symmetry.space_group_name_H-M   'P 1'
#
loop_
_entity.id
_entity.type
_entity.pdbx_description
1 polymer ?
#
loop_
_entity_poly.entity_id
_entity_poly.type
_entity_poly.pdbx_seq_one_letter_code
_entity_poly.pdbx_strand_id
1 'polypeptide(L)'
;MNCSEIQYLEASANYTIFHFNDGRKQMQSYTLKHFEKILQTHKAFSRIHRRYLVNRRHVISYTEFEVLLQNGKRLPVSRRRSFEPNTE
;
A
#
# COMPACT_ATOMS: atom_id res chain seq x y z
N MET A 1 -10.19 -1.80 13.86
CA MET A 1 -9.04 -2.21 13.03
C MET A 1 -7.96 -1.16 13.16
N ASN A 2 -6.76 -1.53 13.61
CA ASN A 2 -5.64 -0.58 13.72
C ASN A 2 -4.92 -0.49 12.37
N CYS A 3 -5.22 0.56 11.60
CA CYS A 3 -4.57 0.80 10.31
C CYS A 3 -3.07 1.09 10.43
N SER A 4 -2.58 1.41 11.63
CA SER A 4 -1.17 1.66 11.94
C SER A 4 -0.29 0.41 11.87
N GLU A 5 -0.86 -0.80 11.88
CA GLU A 5 -0.09 -2.05 11.79
C GLU A 5 0.04 -2.53 10.33
N ILE A 6 -0.70 -1.91 9.40
CA ILE A 6 -0.76 -2.32 8.01
C ILE A 6 0.40 -1.67 7.24
N GLN A 7 1.29 -2.47 6.66
CA GLN A 7 2.37 -1.98 5.81
C GLN A 7 1.91 -1.72 4.38
N TYR A 8 1.18 -2.65 3.77
CA TYR A 8 0.64 -2.52 2.42
C TYR A 8 -0.50 -3.49 2.17
N LEU A 9 -1.29 -3.20 1.15
CA LEU A 9 -2.34 -4.06 0.64
C LEU A 9 -1.96 -4.49 -0.78
N GLU A 10 -2.17 -5.77 -1.07
CA GLU A 10 -1.92 -6.41 -2.35
C GLU A 10 -3.25 -6.88 -2.97
N ALA A 11 -3.52 -6.49 -4.21
CA ALA A 11 -4.67 -6.97 -4.95
C ALA A 11 -4.39 -8.36 -5.54
N SER A 12 -5.19 -9.34 -5.15
CA SER A 12 -5.15 -10.70 -5.68
C SER A 12 -6.51 -11.06 -6.29
N ALA A 13 -6.64 -10.85 -7.60
CA ALA A 13 -7.89 -11.02 -8.35
C ALA A 13 -9.08 -10.29 -7.68
N ASN A 14 -10.02 -11.02 -7.09
CA ASN A 14 -11.20 -10.49 -6.42
C ASN A 14 -11.00 -10.25 -4.92
N TYR A 15 -9.81 -10.55 -4.41
CA TYR A 15 -9.44 -10.44 -3.01
C TYR A 15 -8.37 -9.37 -2.79
N THR A 16 -8.25 -8.92 -1.56
CA THR A 16 -7.18 -8.03 -1.12
C THR A 16 -6.45 -8.65 0.05
N ILE A 17 -5.14 -8.75 -0.06
CA ILE A 17 -4.28 -9.28 0.99
C ILE A 17 -3.68 -8.10 1.75
N PHE A 18 -3.94 -8.04 3.04
CA PHE A 18 -3.42 -7.06 3.98
C PHE A 18 -2.14 -7.61 4.56
N HIS A 19 -1.05 -6.87 4.45
CA HIS A 19 0.24 -7.23 5.02
C HIS A 19 0.51 -6.37 6.23
N PHE A 20 0.66 -7.01 7.39
CA PHE A 20 0.94 -6.35 8.66
C PHE A 20 2.44 -6.32 8.94
N ASN A 21 2.86 -5.40 9.80
CA ASN A 21 4.25 -5.24 10.25
C ASN A 21 4.80 -6.47 11.00
N ASP A 22 3.93 -7.21 11.69
CA ASP A 22 4.21 -8.47 12.39
C ASP A 22 4.36 -9.68 11.44
N GLY A 23 4.29 -9.46 10.12
CA GLY A 23 4.36 -10.53 9.11
C GLY A 23 3.04 -11.28 8.89
N ARG A 24 2.03 -11.03 9.73
CA ARG A 24 0.67 -11.52 9.53
C ARG A 24 0.12 -11.05 8.17
N LYS A 25 -0.74 -11.89 7.58
CA LYS A 25 -1.46 -11.60 6.35
C LYS A 25 -2.94 -11.87 6.54
N GLN A 26 -3.80 -10.97 6.07
CA GLN A 26 -5.25 -11.17 6.11
C GLN A 26 -5.82 -10.98 4.72
N MET A 27 -6.52 -12.01 4.21
CA MET A 27 -7.23 -11.93 2.94
C MET A 27 -8.65 -11.44 3.19
N GLN A 28 -9.05 -10.40 2.47
CA GLN A 28 -10.39 -9.85 2.49
C GLN A 28 -11.11 -10.15 1.17
N SER A 29 -12.39 -10.49 1.27
CA SER A 29 -13.33 -10.77 0.16
C SER A 29 -13.77 -9.51 -0.61
N TYR A 30 -12.93 -8.48 -0.64
CA TYR A 30 -13.19 -7.22 -1.31
C TYR A 30 -11.99 -6.84 -2.16
N THR A 31 -12.24 -6.10 -3.24
CA THR A 31 -11.19 -5.66 -4.16
C THR A 31 -10.37 -4.52 -3.59
N LEU A 32 -9.14 -4.37 -4.06
CA LEU A 32 -8.26 -3.28 -3.65
C LEU A 32 -8.90 -1.91 -3.92
N LYS A 33 -9.71 -1.79 -4.98
CA LYS A 33 -10.44 -0.57 -5.32
C LYS A 33 -11.47 -0.18 -4.25
N HIS A 34 -12.11 -1.18 -3.62
CA HIS A 34 -13.02 -0.95 -2.51
C HIS A 34 -12.26 -0.35 -1.31
N PHE A 35 -11.13 -0.95 -0.94
CA PHE A 35 -10.29 -0.43 0.14
C PHE A 35 -9.60 0.88 -0.19
N GLU A 36 -9.20 1.12 -1.44
CA GLU A 36 -8.69 2.41 -1.88
C GLU A 36 -9.71 3.51 -1.60
N LYS A 37 -11.00 3.30 -1.88
CA LYS A 37 -12.05 4.29 -1.60
C LYS A 37 -12.25 4.52 -0.10
N ILE A 38 -12.21 3.47 0.72
CA ILE A 38 -12.34 3.56 2.18
C ILE A 38 -11.13 4.26 2.79
N LEU A 39 -9.93 3.90 2.34
CA LEU A 39 -8.66 4.39 2.84
C LEU A 39 -8.24 5.71 2.19
N GLN A 40 -8.96 6.20 1.17
CA GLN A 40 -8.69 7.48 0.53
C GLN A 40 -8.78 8.64 1.54
N THR A 41 -9.67 8.53 2.53
CA THR A 41 -9.79 9.48 3.64
C THR A 41 -8.57 9.46 4.58
N HIS A 42 -7.80 8.37 4.57
CA HIS A 42 -6.58 8.23 5.36
C HIS A 42 -5.35 8.63 4.53
N LYS A 43 -4.81 9.83 4.77
CA LYS A 43 -3.57 10.36 4.14
C LYS A 43 -2.33 9.43 4.28
N ALA A 44 -2.39 8.43 5.16
CA ALA A 44 -1.34 7.44 5.36
C ALA A 44 -1.22 6.44 4.20
N PHE A 45 -2.29 6.18 3.43
CA PHE A 45 -2.26 5.19 2.34
C PHE A 45 -2.05 5.87 0.99
N SER A 46 -1.24 5.24 0.13
CA SER A 46 -0.98 5.72 -1.22
C SER A 46 -0.91 4.58 -2.22
N ARG A 47 -1.57 4.76 -3.35
CA ARG A 47 -1.64 3.74 -4.39
C ARG A 47 -0.49 3.89 -5.36
N ILE A 48 0.53 3.06 -5.19
CA ILE A 48 1.73 3.04 -6.02
C ILE A 48 1.57 2.18 -7.28
N HIS A 49 0.68 1.19 -7.27
CA HIS A 49 0.48 0.29 -8.39
C HIS A 49 -0.98 -0.14 -8.51
N ARG A 50 -1.39 -0.65 -9.68
CA ARG A 50 -2.76 -1.18 -9.86
C ARG A 50 -3.09 -2.30 -8.87
N ARG A 51 -2.07 -3.03 -8.40
CA ARG A 51 -2.16 -4.10 -7.39
C ARG A 51 -1.62 -3.73 -6.00
N TYR A 52 -1.03 -2.56 -5.79
CA TYR A 52 -0.39 -2.24 -4.50
C TYR A 52 -0.86 -0.88 -3.96
N LEU A 53 -1.33 -0.90 -2.71
CA LEU A 53 -1.63 0.28 -1.90
C LEU A 53 -0.71 0.23 -0.68
N VAL A 54 0.22 1.18 -0.57
CA VAL A 54 1.25 1.20 0.48
C VAL A 54 0.87 2.16 1.59
N ASN A 55 1.23 1.83 2.83
CA ASN A 55 1.17 2.76 3.94
C ASN A 55 2.48 3.56 4.02
N ARG A 56 2.42 4.87 3.78
CA ARG A 56 3.55 5.79 3.78
C ARG A 56 4.30 5.81 5.12
N ARG A 57 3.62 5.51 6.23
CA ARG A 57 4.27 5.43 7.56
C ARG A 57 5.32 4.33 7.66
N HIS A 58 5.22 3.30 6.82
CA HIS A 58 6.16 2.18 6.78
C HIS A 58 7.10 2.21 5.58
N VAL A 59 7.09 3.30 4.81
CA VAL A 59 8.01 3.50 3.68
C VAL A 59 9.32 4.05 4.21
N ILE A 60 10.42 3.33 3.95
CA ILE A 60 11.78 3.82 4.22
C ILE A 60 12.23 4.78 3.12
N SER A 61 12.05 4.35 1.86
CA SER A 61 12.50 5.10 0.69
C SER A 61 11.60 4.77 -0.49
N TYR A 62 11.56 5.66 -1.46
CA TYR A 62 10.81 5.45 -2.70
C TYR A 62 11.57 6.08 -3.85
N THR A 63 11.39 5.50 -5.02
CA THR A 63 11.86 5.99 -6.30
C THR A 63 10.66 6.07 -7.25
N GLU A 64 10.86 6.62 -8.44
CA GLU A 64 9.84 6.60 -9.50
C GLU A 64 9.44 5.17 -9.94
N PHE A 65 10.28 4.17 -9.63
CA PHE A 65 10.11 2.78 -10.07
C PHE A 65 9.71 1.82 -8.94
N GLU A 66 10.10 2.09 -7.69
CA GLU A 66 9.88 1.17 -6.57
C GLU A 66 9.78 1.88 -5.21
N VAL A 67 9.13 1.24 -4.25
CA VAL A 67 9.03 1.68 -2.86
C VAL A 67 9.66 0.63 -1.94
N LEU A 68 10.61 1.05 -1.12
CA LEU A 68 11.24 0.25 -0.07
C LEU A 68 10.47 0.40 1.24
N LEU A 69 9.98 -0.72 1.76
CA LEU A 69 9.28 -0.82 3.03
C LEU A 69 10.22 -1.15 4.19
N GLN A 70 9.76 -0.90 5.42
CA GLN A 70 10.47 -1.22 6.66
C GLN A 70 10.81 -2.70 6.84
N ASN A 71 10.04 -3.60 6.23
CA ASN A 71 10.33 -5.04 6.21
C ASN A 71 11.40 -5.43 5.17
N GLY A 72 12.03 -4.47 4.49
CA GLY A 72 12.98 -4.70 3.40
C GLY A 72 12.34 -5.06 2.05
N LYS A 73 11.00 -5.16 1.97
CA LYS A 73 10.30 -5.49 0.73
C LYS A 73 10.26 -4.29 -0.21
N ARG A 74 10.55 -4.54 -1.48
CA ARG A 74 10.47 -3.57 -2.57
C ARG A 74 9.20 -3.79 -3.36
N LEU A 75 8.36 -2.76 -3.47
CA LEU A 75 7.11 -2.81 -4.23
C LEU A 75 7.24 -1.94 -5.48
N PRO A 76 6.96 -2.47 -6.68
CA PRO A 76 7.07 -1.69 -7.91
C PRO A 76 6.00 -0.60 -7.97
N VAL A 77 6.41 0.60 -8.37
CA VAL A 77 5.55 1.74 -8.69
C VAL A 77 5.22 1.69 -10.17
N SER A 78 3.95 1.90 -10.50
CA SER A 78 3.52 1.93 -11.91
C SER A 78 3.91 3.27 -12.53
N ARG A 79 4.62 3.26 -13.66
CA ARG A 79 5.03 4.48 -14.42
C ARG A 79 3.91 5.47 -14.75
N ARG A 80 2.65 5.03 -14.74
CA ARG A 80 1.47 5.89 -14.95
C ARG A 80 0.97 6.60 -13.69
N ARG A 81 1.50 6.27 -12.51
CA ARG A 81 1.19 6.92 -11.24
C ARG A 81 2.50 7.37 -10.63
N SER A 82 2.83 8.65 -10.81
CA SER A 82 3.88 9.30 -10.04
C SER A 82 3.51 9.18 -8.56
N PHE A 83 4.36 8.54 -7.76
CA PHE A 83 4.25 8.64 -6.30
C PHE A 83 4.66 10.06 -5.96
N GLU A 84 3.68 10.96 -5.86
CA GLU A 84 3.94 12.34 -5.52
C GLU A 84 4.21 12.42 -4.01
N PRO A 85 5.42 12.77 -3.58
CA PRO A 85 5.61 13.14 -2.18
C PRO A 85 4.82 14.40 -1.93
N ASN A 86 3.93 14.34 -0.93
CA ASN A 86 3.23 15.51 -0.41
C ASN A 86 4.28 16.59 -0.13
N THR A 87 4.37 17.58 -1.02
CA THR A 87 5.23 18.74 -0.88
C THR A 87 4.36 19.77 -0.17
N GLU A 88 4.57 19.90 1.15
CA GLU A 88 4.11 21.04 1.95
C GLU A 88 5.35 21.71 2.53
#